data_AF-A0A0W0YLS1-F1
#
_entry.id   AF-A0A0W0YLS1-F1
#
_cell.length_a   1.000
_cell.length_b   1.000
_cell.length_c   1.000
_cell.angle_alpha   90.00
_cell.angle_beta   90.00
_cell.angle_gamma   90.00
#
_symmetry.space_group_name_H-M   'P 1'
#
loop_
_entity.id
_entity.type
_entity.pdbx_description
1 polymer ?
#
loop_
_entity_poly.entity_id
_entity_poly.type
_entity_poly.pdbx_seq_one_letter_code
_entity_poly.pdbx_strand_id
1 'polypeptide(L)'
;MSQTQAQKRLRQRKAMVEPVFSHLRIRQNLNRFRRKGLLGVKIEFALHIMAYNISRAIARCYPLAGSRFYSTIKLFYWSIACTQWTAKINFNNRNETT
;
A
#
# COMPACT_ATOMS: atom_id res chain seq x y z
N MET A 1 -3.43 40.36 21.68
CA MET A 1 -3.41 38.95 22.15
C MET A 1 -2.58 38.10 21.20
N SER A 2 -1.37 37.66 21.58
CA SER A 2 -0.45 36.92 20.71
C SER A 2 -0.84 35.44 20.55
N GLN A 3 -1.83 35.15 19.72
CA GLN A 3 -2.32 33.78 19.48
C GLN A 3 -1.65 33.08 18.27
N THR A 4 -0.50 33.55 17.81
CA THR A 4 0.12 33.08 16.55
C THR A 4 0.72 31.67 16.65
N GLN A 5 1.39 31.32 17.76
CA GLN A 5 2.04 30.01 17.89
C GLN A 5 1.04 28.88 18.19
N ALA A 6 0.03 29.14 19.03
CA ALA A 6 -1.01 28.16 19.32
C ALA A 6 -1.84 27.82 18.07
N GLN A 7 -2.20 28.83 17.27
CA GLN A 7 -2.89 28.63 15.99
C GLN A 7 -2.03 27.84 14.98
N LYS A 8 -0.72 28.13 14.90
CA LYS A 8 0.20 27.35 14.05
C LYS A 8 0.22 25.87 14.45
N ARG A 9 0.31 25.56 15.75
CA ARG A 9 0.28 24.18 16.26
C ARG A 9 -1.05 23.47 15.96
N LEU A 10 -2.18 24.17 16.13
CA LEU A 10 -3.49 23.61 15.78
C LEU A 10 -3.60 23.32 14.28
N ARG A 11 -3.12 24.22 13.43
CA ARG A 11 -3.12 24.03 11.96
C ARG A 11 -2.27 22.83 11.55
N GLN A 12 -1.10 22.66 12.16
CA GLN A 12 -0.23 21.48 11.94
C GLN A 12 -0.93 20.18 12.35
N ARG A 13 -1.52 20.13 13.54
CA ARG A 13 -2.27 18.95 14.02
C ARG A 13 -3.44 18.62 13.12
N LYS A 14 -4.21 19.63 12.70
CA LYS A 14 -5.33 19.46 11.78
C LYS A 14 -4.88 18.83 10.46
N ALA A 15 -3.77 19.28 9.89
CA ALA A 15 -3.21 18.72 8.66
C ALA A 15 -2.76 17.25 8.81
N MET A 16 -2.31 16.84 9.99
CA MET A 16 -1.92 15.45 10.27
C MET A 16 -3.12 14.53 10.50
N VAL A 17 -4.19 15.08 11.08
CA VAL A 17 -5.36 14.33 11.55
C VAL A 17 -6.43 14.17 10.46
N GLU A 18 -6.60 15.17 9.60
CA GLU A 18 -7.62 15.14 8.54
C GLU A 18 -7.45 13.99 7.53
N PRO A 19 -6.24 13.61 7.10
CA PRO A 19 -6.04 12.44 6.26
C PRO A 19 -6.50 11.13 6.92
N VAL A 20 -6.37 11.03 8.24
CA VAL A 20 -6.83 9.84 8.98
C VAL A 20 -8.35 9.80 8.98
N PHE A 21 -9.02 10.89 9.36
CA PHE A 21 -10.49 10.93 9.38
C PHE A 21 -11.12 10.80 8.00
N SER A 22 -10.55 11.41 6.97
CA SER A 22 -11.03 11.23 5.59
C SER A 22 -10.92 9.77 5.13
N HIS A 23 -9.84 9.06 5.49
CA HIS A 23 -9.71 7.63 5.21
C HIS A 23 -10.76 6.80 5.95
N LEU A 24 -10.96 7.02 7.24
CA LEU A 24 -11.99 6.32 8.02
C LEU A 24 -13.39 6.53 7.42
N ARG A 25 -13.70 7.78 7.03
CA ARG A 25 -14.99 8.13 6.45
C ARG A 25 -15.23 7.45 5.09
N ILE A 26 -14.26 7.53 4.18
CA ILE A 26 -14.45 7.08 2.79
C ILE A 26 -14.19 5.58 2.65
N ARG A 27 -13.13 5.06 3.26
CA ARG A 27 -12.66 3.68 3.05
C ARG A 27 -13.30 2.69 4.01
N GLN A 28 -13.58 3.12 5.25
CA GLN A 28 -14.23 2.28 6.26
C GLN A 28 -15.71 2.63 6.48
N ASN A 29 -16.25 3.57 5.69
CA ASN A 29 -17.63 4.04 5.76
C ASN A 29 -18.05 4.49 7.18
N LEU A 30 -17.13 5.07 7.95
CA LEU A 30 -17.40 5.57 9.31
C LEU A 30 -18.13 6.91 9.27
N ASN A 31 -19.30 6.94 8.64
CA ASN A 31 -20.19 8.11 8.59
C ASN A 31 -21.13 8.16 9.81
N ARG A 32 -21.44 7.00 10.40
CA ARG A 32 -22.32 6.86 11.56
C ARG A 32 -21.89 5.68 12.42
N PHE A 33 -21.88 5.87 13.74
CA PHE A 33 -21.70 4.76 14.68
C PHE A 33 -22.94 3.88 14.70
N ARG A 34 -22.73 2.57 14.62
CA ARG A 34 -23.79 1.55 14.68
C ARG A 34 -24.11 1.18 16.12
N ARG A 35 -23.10 1.13 16.98
CA ARG A 35 -23.27 0.81 18.40
C ARG A 35 -23.82 2.01 19.14
N LYS A 36 -24.73 1.74 20.07
CA LYS A 36 -25.33 2.75 20.96
C LYS A 36 -24.58 2.79 22.29
N GLY A 37 -24.63 3.96 22.94
CA GLY A 37 -23.94 4.20 24.20
C GLY A 37 -22.45 4.51 24.02
N LEU A 38 -21.90 5.31 24.94
CA LEU A 38 -20.53 5.82 24.84
C LEU A 38 -19.47 4.70 24.77
N LEU A 39 -19.66 3.63 25.55
CA LEU A 39 -18.77 2.48 25.54
C LEU A 39 -18.79 1.77 24.17
N GLY A 40 -19.98 1.54 23.61
CA GLY A 40 -20.14 0.90 22.31
C GLY A 40 -19.47 1.71 21.19
N VAL A 41 -19.70 3.03 21.18
CA VAL A 41 -19.08 3.96 20.23
C VAL A 41 -17.55 3.95 20.35
N LYS A 42 -17.00 3.94 21.57
CA LYS A 42 -15.55 3.85 21.80
C LYS A 42 -14.93 2.58 21.22
N ILE A 43 -15.58 1.43 21.44
CA ILE A 43 -15.11 0.14 20.91
C ILE A 43 -15.15 0.14 19.38
N GLU A 44 -16.25 0.61 18.79
CA GLU A 44 -16.40 0.70 17.33
C GLU A 44 -15.31 1.59 16.72
N PHE A 45 -15.12 2.78 17.29
CA PHE A 45 -14.07 3.69 16.85
C PHE A 45 -12.67 3.08 17.00
N ALA A 46 -12.36 2.44 18.13
CA ALA A 46 -11.07 1.79 18.35
C ALA A 46 -10.79 0.71 17.30
N LEU A 47 -11.80 -0.09 16.94
CA LEU A 47 -11.67 -1.12 15.92
C LEU A 47 -11.34 -0.53 14.54
N HIS A 48 -12.02 0.55 14.15
CA HIS A 48 -11.74 1.28 12.92
C HIS A 48 -10.30 1.81 12.85
N ILE A 49 -9.82 2.40 13.96
CA ILE A 49 -8.44 2.89 14.08
C ILE A 49 -7.42 1.73 14.02
N MET A 50 -7.68 0.62 14.71
CA MET A 50 -6.81 -0.56 14.66
C MET A 50 -6.71 -1.10 13.23
N ALA A 51 -7.82 -1.25 12.52
CA ALA A 51 -7.84 -1.69 11.13
C ALA A 51 -7.03 -0.76 10.22
N TYR A 52 -7.14 0.57 10.42
CA TYR A 52 -6.35 1.55 9.69
C TYR A 52 -4.84 1.41 9.98
N ASN A 53 -4.46 1.30 11.26
CA ASN A 53 -3.07 1.18 11.67
C ASN A 53 -2.43 -0.10 11.15
N ILE A 54 -3.14 -1.23 11.22
CA ILE A 54 -2.69 -2.51 10.67
C ILE A 54 -2.50 -2.40 9.15
N SER A 55 -3.48 -1.83 8.44
CA SER A 55 -3.38 -1.62 6.98
C SER A 55 -2.16 -0.77 6.60
N ARG A 56 -1.85 0.26 7.39
CA ARG A 56 -0.66 1.11 7.21
C ARG A 56 0.64 0.37 7.54
N ALA A 57 0.67 -0.46 8.57
CA ALA A 57 1.84 -1.28 8.92
C ALA A 57 2.15 -2.28 7.80
N ILE A 58 1.12 -2.99 7.34
CA ILE A 58 1.17 -3.90 6.19
C ILE A 58 1.69 -3.17 4.96
N ALA A 59 1.10 -2.03 4.56
CA ALA A 59 1.55 -1.29 3.39
C ALA A 59 3.02 -0.82 3.46
N ARG A 60 3.56 -0.60 4.66
CA ARG A 60 4.99 -0.28 4.87
C ARG A 60 5.88 -1.51 4.84
N CYS A 61 5.40 -2.67 5.27
CA CYS A 61 6.16 -3.93 5.26
C CYS A 61 6.14 -4.63 3.88
N TYR A 62 5.06 -4.51 3.11
CA TYR A 62 4.90 -5.15 1.80
C TYR A 62 5.93 -4.77 0.72
N PRO A 63 6.45 -3.54 0.61
CA PRO A 63 7.49 -3.23 -0.37
C PRO A 63 8.78 -4.03 -0.16
N LEU A 64 9.03 -4.59 1.03
CA LEU A 64 10.17 -5.45 1.30
C LEU A 64 9.98 -6.90 0.80
N ALA A 65 8.75 -7.38 0.72
CA ALA A 65 8.43 -8.76 0.34
C ALA A 65 8.05 -8.90 -1.15
N GLY A 66 7.22 -8.00 -1.68
CA GLY A 66 6.70 -8.11 -3.06
C GLY A 66 7.68 -7.69 -4.15
N SER A 67 8.53 -6.70 -3.89
CA SER A 67 9.47 -6.16 -4.88
C SER A 67 10.59 -7.14 -5.24
N ARG A 68 11.11 -7.88 -4.24
CA ARG A 68 12.13 -8.92 -4.45
C ARG A 68 11.56 -10.12 -5.20
N PHE A 69 10.33 -10.53 -4.85
CA PHE A 69 9.65 -11.66 -5.49
C PHE A 69 9.27 -11.39 -6.95
N TYR A 70 8.74 -10.20 -7.25
CA TYR A 70 8.40 -9.82 -8.63
C TYR A 70 9.65 -9.69 -9.51
N SER A 71 10.76 -9.21 -8.95
CA SER A 71 12.02 -9.04 -9.68
C SER A 71 12.67 -10.40 -10.01
N THR A 72 12.68 -11.35 -9.09
CA THR A 72 13.26 -12.68 -9.34
C THR A 72 12.46 -13.47 -10.37
N ILE A 73 11.13 -13.43 -10.31
CA ILE A 73 10.25 -14.09 -11.30
C ILE A 73 10.46 -13.48 -12.69
N LYS A 74 10.53 -12.15 -12.80
CA LYS A 74 10.76 -11.48 -14.09
C LYS A 74 12.10 -11.84 -14.72
N LEU A 75 13.17 -11.88 -13.91
CA LEU A 75 14.51 -12.27 -14.38
C LEU A 75 14.56 -13.74 -14.82
N PHE A 76 13.87 -14.63 -14.10
CA PHE A 76 13.77 -16.04 -14.47
C PHE A 76 13.05 -16.25 -15.81
N TYR A 77 11.89 -15.61 -16.00
CA TYR A 77 11.17 -15.66 -17.27
C TYR A 77 11.98 -15.09 -18.44
N TRP A 78 12.72 -13.99 -18.21
CA TRP A 78 13.59 -13.41 -19.24
C TRP A 78 14.75 -14.34 -19.64
N SER A 79 15.35 -15.04 -18.68
CA SER A 79 16.43 -15.99 -18.93
C SER A 79 15.98 -17.17 -19.80
N ILE A 80 14.80 -17.75 -19.49
CA ILE A 80 14.20 -18.83 -20.29
C ILE A 80 13.89 -18.36 -21.70
N ALA A 81 13.25 -17.18 -21.84
CA ALA A 81 12.93 -16.61 -23.15
C ALA A 81 14.19 -16.34 -23.98
N CYS A 82 15.26 -15.83 -23.37
CA CYS A 82 16.55 -15.60 -24.01
C CYS A 82 17.17 -16.92 -24.51
N THR A 83 17.12 -17.97 -23.69
CA THR A 83 17.67 -19.29 -24.01
C THR A 83 16.91 -19.96 -25.18
N GLN A 84 15.58 -19.82 -25.20
CA GLN A 84 14.76 -20.36 -26.28
C GLN A 84 14.96 -19.59 -27.60
N TRP A 85 15.11 -18.26 -27.53
CA TRP A 85 15.35 -17.42 -28.70
C TRP A 85 16.72 -17.71 -29.33
N THR A 86 17.78 -17.84 -28.53
CA THR A 86 19.13 -18.19 -29.04
C THR A 86 19.17 -19.58 -29.67
N ALA A 87 18.48 -20.57 -29.08
CA ALA A 87 18.35 -21.90 -29.65
C ALA A 87 17.65 -21.88 -31.03
N LYS A 88 16.61 -21.05 -31.19
CA LYS A 88 15.89 -20.87 -32.46
C LYS A 88 16.76 -20.24 -33.55
N ILE A 89 17.54 -19.22 -33.21
CA ILE A 89 18.48 -18.57 -34.15
C ILE A 89 19.55 -19.55 -34.63
N ASN A 90 20.16 -20.31 -33.72
CA ASN A 90 21.19 -21.30 -34.07
C ASN A 90 20.66 -22.46 -34.94
N PHE A 91 19.36 -22.79 -34.85
CA PHE A 91 18.73 -23.77 -35.73
C PHE A 91 18.54 -23.21 -37.14
N ASN A 92 17.98 -22.00 -37.27
CA ASN A 92 17.77 -21.36 -38.57
C ASN A 92 19.09 -21.18 -39.34
N ASN A 93 20.13 -20.67 -38.67
CA ASN A 93 21.44 -20.45 -39.30
C ASN A 93 22.09 -21.74 -39.82
N ARG A 94 21.83 -22.90 -39.19
CA ARG A 94 22.37 -24.20 -39.64
C ARG A 94 21.67 -24.72 -40.91
N ASN A 95 20.39 -24.42 -41.08
CA ASN A 95 19.60 -24.89 -42.22
C ASN A 95 19.80 -24.03 -43.48
N GLU A 96 20.35 -22.81 -43.33
CA GLU A 96 20.71 -21.94 -44.46
C GLU A 96 22.10 -22.26 -45.05
N THR A 97 22.94 -22.97 -44.28
CA THR A 97 24.31 -23.37 -44.68
C THR A 97 24.40 -24.73 -45.37
N THR A 98 23.28 -25.44 -45.52
CA THR A 98 23.14 -26.75 -46.18
C THR A 98 22.36 -26.61 -47.47
#